data_AF-A0A520I0P1-F1
#
_entry.id   AF-A0A520I0P1-F1
#
_cell.length_a   1.000
_cell.length_b   1.000
_cell.length_c   1.000
_cell.angle_alpha   90.00
_cell.angle_beta   90.00
_cell.angle_gamma   90.00
#
_symmetry.space_group_name_H-M   'P 1'
#
loop_
_entity.id
_entity.type
_entity.pdbx_description
1 polymer ?
#
loop_
_entity_poly.entity_id
_entity_poly.type
_entity_poly.pdbx_seq_one_letter_code
_entity_poly.pdbx_strand_id
1 'polypeptide(L)'
;MQFFVEPNSIVRKIWGKSDTILFIFAGAAAEFALNKAVDWLYFTGKLPADPLGRLFSTVRYARKIVFSPMDDANKAIDIMRQIHGAVEQNRGAIIPDWAYRDVLFMLIHYSIAAYELLEKKLSDDDKQEVFDVFYRVGIR
;
A
#
# COMPACT_ATOMS: atom_id res chain seq x y z
N MET A 1 9.94 -10.27 20.34
CA MET A 1 9.57 -9.00 19.68
C MET A 1 8.47 -9.32 18.67
N GLN A 2 7.29 -8.71 18.80
CA GLN A 2 6.17 -8.98 17.89
C GLN A 2 6.35 -8.17 16.60
N PHE A 3 6.16 -8.80 15.45
CA PHE A 3 6.21 -8.12 14.16
C PHE A 3 4.81 -7.72 13.69
N PHE A 4 4.71 -6.65 12.89
CA PHE A 4 3.43 -6.29 12.29
C PHE A 4 2.97 -7.37 11.30
N VAL A 5 3.89 -7.84 10.45
CA VAL A 5 3.69 -9.03 9.60
C VAL A 5 4.66 -10.12 10.07
N GLU A 6 4.15 -11.33 10.29
CA GLU A 6 4.98 -12.43 10.79
C GLU A 6 6.14 -12.78 9.83
N PRO A 7 7.33 -13.18 10.32
CA PRO A 7 8.50 -13.43 9.48
C PRO A 7 8.30 -14.42 8.32
N ASN A 8 7.42 -15.41 8.50
CA ASN A 8 7.16 -16.47 7.51
C ASN A 8 5.97 -16.16 6.57
N SER A 9 5.35 -15.00 6.74
CA SER A 9 4.17 -14.52 6.01
C SER A 9 4.34 -14.56 4.50
N ILE A 10 3.25 -14.87 3.78
CA ILE A 10 3.22 -14.69 2.33
C ILE A 10 3.41 -13.22 1.93
N VAL A 11 2.91 -12.27 2.73
CA VAL A 11 3.01 -10.83 2.46
C VAL A 11 4.48 -10.39 2.47
N ARG A 12 5.31 -10.93 3.36
CA ARG A 12 6.76 -10.68 3.33
C ARG A 12 7.43 -11.24 2.08
N LYS A 13 6.96 -12.36 1.54
CA LYS A 13 7.49 -12.93 0.29
C LYS A 13 7.13 -12.04 -0.90
N ILE A 14 5.87 -11.62 -0.98
CA ILE A 14 5.35 -10.71 -2.02
C ILE A 14 6.12 -9.38 -2.01
N TRP A 15 6.16 -8.71 -0.87
CA TRP A 15 6.78 -7.38 -0.72
C TRP A 15 8.30 -7.42 -0.48
N GLY A 16 8.89 -8.62 -0.46
CA GLY A 16 10.31 -8.86 -0.32
C GLY A 16 11.06 -8.86 -1.66
N LYS A 17 10.36 -9.19 -2.75
CA LYS A 17 10.93 -9.36 -4.09
C LYS A 17 10.70 -8.12 -4.96
N SER A 18 11.78 -7.62 -5.57
CA SER A 18 11.75 -6.43 -6.43
C SER A 18 10.83 -6.61 -7.64
N ASP A 19 10.84 -7.79 -8.27
CA ASP A 19 10.07 -8.06 -9.48
C ASP A 19 8.56 -8.09 -9.18
N THR A 20 8.16 -8.72 -8.06
CA THR A 20 6.77 -8.70 -7.60
C THR A 20 6.32 -7.28 -7.28
N ILE A 21 7.14 -6.51 -6.57
CA ILE A 21 6.88 -5.09 -6.30
C ILE A 21 6.67 -4.33 -7.61
N LEU A 22 7.54 -4.50 -8.60
CA LEU A 22 7.44 -3.79 -9.88
C LEU A 22 6.12 -4.09 -10.60
N PHE A 23 5.68 -5.34 -10.62
CA PHE A 23 4.39 -5.74 -11.20
C PHE A 23 3.19 -5.20 -10.42
N ILE A 24 3.26 -5.17 -9.07
CA ILE A 24 2.22 -4.54 -8.24
C ILE A 24 2.04 -3.08 -8.66
N PHE A 25 3.14 -2.34 -8.79
CA PHE A 25 3.08 -0.93 -9.14
C PHE A 25 2.69 -0.68 -10.60
N ALA A 26 3.12 -1.54 -11.54
CA ALA A 26 2.71 -1.44 -12.93
C ALA A 26 1.19 -1.60 -13.08
N GLY A 27 0.62 -2.61 -12.41
CA GLY A 27 -0.83 -2.81 -12.37
C GLY A 27 -1.56 -1.66 -11.68
N ALA A 28 -1.10 -1.31 -10.47
CA ALA A 28 -1.69 -0.22 -9.71
C ALA A 28 -1.68 1.09 -10.49
N ALA A 29 -0.58 1.45 -11.15
CA ALA A 29 -0.50 2.69 -11.94
C ALA A 29 -1.54 2.76 -13.08
N ALA A 30 -1.89 1.62 -13.68
CA ALA A 30 -2.90 1.55 -14.73
C ALA A 30 -4.32 1.73 -14.17
N GLU A 31 -4.63 1.10 -13.05
CA GLU A 31 -5.95 1.22 -12.38
C GLU A 31 -6.12 2.59 -11.71
N PHE A 32 -5.03 3.12 -11.15
CA PHE A 32 -5.03 4.33 -10.34
C PHE A 32 -5.51 5.56 -11.11
N ALA A 33 -5.15 5.66 -12.39
CA ALA A 33 -5.57 6.74 -13.27
C ALA A 33 -7.10 6.77 -13.51
N LEU A 34 -7.80 5.69 -13.21
CA LEU A 34 -9.25 5.54 -13.40
C LEU A 34 -10.05 5.78 -12.11
N ASN A 35 -9.39 5.89 -10.96
CA ASN A 35 -10.07 6.05 -9.68
C ASN A 35 -10.56 7.49 -9.50
N LYS A 36 -11.86 7.65 -9.21
CA LYS A 36 -12.54 8.95 -9.18
C LYS A 36 -12.13 9.87 -8.02
N ALA A 37 -11.48 9.35 -6.97
CA ALA A 37 -11.08 10.12 -5.79
C ALA A 37 -9.56 10.13 -5.58
N VAL A 38 -8.79 10.26 -6.66
CA VAL A 38 -7.32 10.38 -6.59
C VAL A 38 -6.81 11.81 -6.80
N ASP A 39 -7.72 12.78 -6.97
CA ASP A 39 -7.44 14.20 -7.14
C ASP A 39 -6.52 14.77 -6.03
N TRP A 40 -6.71 14.30 -4.79
CA TRP A 40 -5.90 14.71 -3.64
C TRP A 40 -4.41 14.39 -3.78
N LEU A 41 -4.01 13.41 -4.60
CA LEU A 41 -2.59 13.14 -4.85
C LEU A 41 -1.92 14.16 -5.75
N TYR A 42 -2.71 14.82 -6.60
CA TYR A 42 -2.24 15.87 -7.49
C TYR A 42 -2.20 17.23 -6.77
N PHE A 43 -2.92 17.38 -5.66
CA PHE A 43 -3.02 18.64 -4.90
C PHE A 43 -1.66 19.26 -4.57
N THR A 44 -0.70 18.46 -4.11
CA THR A 44 0.64 18.97 -3.72
C THR A 44 1.57 19.22 -4.91
N GLY A 45 1.18 18.84 -6.14
CA GLY A 45 2.05 18.85 -7.32
C GLY A 45 3.19 17.82 -7.30
N LYS A 46 3.41 17.10 -6.19
CA LYS A 46 4.53 16.15 -6.05
C LYS A 46 4.40 14.94 -6.98
N LEU A 47 3.18 14.44 -7.19
CA LEU A 47 2.94 13.31 -8.11
C LEU A 47 3.26 13.66 -9.57
N PRO A 48 2.72 14.73 -10.18
CA PRO A 48 3.06 15.07 -11.56
C PRO A 48 4.53 15.52 -11.72
N ALA A 49 5.15 16.10 -10.70
CA ALA A 49 6.54 16.54 -10.76
C ALA A 49 7.56 15.38 -10.71
N ASP A 50 7.28 14.32 -9.95
CA ASP A 50 8.16 13.15 -9.82
C ASP A 50 7.36 11.86 -9.54
N PRO A 51 6.70 11.28 -10.56
CA PRO A 51 5.85 10.10 -10.37
C PRO A 51 6.65 8.86 -9.95
N LEU A 52 7.89 8.71 -10.42
CA LEU A 52 8.76 7.58 -10.06
C LEU A 52 9.26 7.70 -8.62
N GLY A 53 9.72 8.88 -8.19
CA GLY A 53 10.10 9.09 -6.79
C GLY A 53 8.93 8.91 -5.84
N ARG A 54 7.72 9.31 -6.24
CA ARG A 54 6.49 9.03 -5.48
C ARG A 54 6.19 7.54 -5.36
N LEU A 55 6.31 6.79 -6.46
CA LEU A 55 6.20 5.33 -6.44
C LEU A 55 7.20 4.71 -5.44
N PHE A 56 8.48 5.05 -5.52
CA PHE A 56 9.49 4.50 -4.60
C PHE A 56 9.25 4.92 -3.14
N SER A 57 8.69 6.10 -2.91
CA SER A 57 8.30 6.51 -1.56
C SER A 57 7.20 5.59 -0.98
N THR A 58 6.23 5.19 -1.80
CA THR A 58 5.18 4.22 -1.44
C THR A 58 5.79 2.84 -1.16
N VAL A 59 6.68 2.36 -2.03
CA VAL A 59 7.43 1.09 -1.81
C VAL A 59 8.13 1.12 -0.45
N ARG A 60 8.79 2.23 -0.12
CA ARG A 60 9.54 2.38 1.12
C ARG A 60 8.63 2.31 2.36
N TYR A 61 7.45 2.96 2.32
CA TYR A 61 6.47 2.83 3.41
C TYR A 61 5.94 1.41 3.53
N ALA A 62 5.55 0.78 2.42
CA ALA A 62 5.07 -0.61 2.42
C ALA A 62 6.11 -1.56 3.02
N ARG A 63 7.38 -1.46 2.59
CA ARG A 63 8.46 -2.27 3.16
C ARG A 63 8.71 -1.97 4.63
N LYS A 64 8.67 -0.69 5.04
CA LYS A 64 8.81 -0.34 6.45
C LYS A 64 7.73 -1.02 7.30
N ILE A 65 6.48 -1.03 6.84
CA ILE A 65 5.37 -1.68 7.57
C ILE A 65 5.54 -3.20 7.60
N VAL A 66 5.82 -3.81 6.44
CA VAL A 66 5.88 -5.26 6.30
C VAL A 66 7.05 -5.91 7.05
N PHE A 67 8.20 -5.24 7.13
CA PHE A 67 9.43 -5.83 7.68
C PHE A 67 9.79 -5.35 9.09
N SER A 68 9.05 -4.40 9.66
CA SER A 68 9.35 -3.83 10.98
C SER A 68 8.63 -4.52 12.15
N PRO A 69 9.19 -4.39 13.38
CA PRO A 69 8.46 -4.67 14.61
C PRO A 69 7.13 -3.90 14.67
N MET A 70 6.18 -4.42 15.45
CA MET A 70 4.83 -3.86 15.58
C MET A 70 4.83 -2.34 15.83
N ASP A 71 5.63 -1.86 16.78
CA ASP A 71 5.68 -0.45 17.15
C ASP A 71 6.19 0.45 16.02
N ASP A 72 7.19 -0.02 15.26
CA ASP A 72 7.78 0.76 14.18
C ASP A 72 6.91 0.79 12.92
N ALA A 73 6.20 -0.31 12.66
CA ALA A 73 5.17 -0.35 11.63
C ALA A 73 4.00 0.57 11.97
N ASN A 74 3.51 0.52 13.21
CA ASN A 74 2.46 1.41 13.71
C ASN A 74 2.85 2.89 13.58
N LYS A 75 4.07 3.25 13.97
CA LYS A 75 4.59 4.61 13.76
C LYS A 75 4.62 5.00 12.28
N ALA A 76 4.97 4.07 11.38
CA ALA A 76 4.96 4.33 9.95
C ALA A 76 3.54 4.60 9.41
N ILE A 77 2.54 3.86 9.90
CA ILE A 77 1.13 4.06 9.56
C ILE A 77 0.63 5.40 10.09
N ASP A 78 0.96 5.75 11.33
CA ASP A 78 0.60 7.04 11.93
C ASP A 78 1.18 8.22 11.13
N ILE A 79 2.43 8.10 10.65
CA ILE A 79 3.05 9.11 9.78
C ILE A 79 2.28 9.24 8.46
N MET A 80 1.87 8.14 7.83
CA MET A 80 1.07 8.20 6.59
C MET A 80 -0.27 8.91 6.84
N ARG A 81 -0.95 8.58 7.95
CA ARG A 81 -2.19 9.24 8.37
C ARG A 81 -1.99 10.74 8.58
N GLN A 82 -0.90 11.15 9.22
CA GLN A 82 -0.56 12.57 9.38
C GLN A 82 -0.31 13.28 8.04
N ILE A 83 0.38 12.62 7.10
CA ILE A 83 0.60 13.18 5.74
C ILE A 83 -0.73 13.38 5.02
N HIS A 84 -1.64 12.40 5.10
CA HIS A 84 -2.98 12.54 4.52
C HIS A 84 -3.78 13.66 5.20
N GLY A 85 -3.77 13.72 6.53
CA GLY A 85 -4.44 14.79 7.29
C GLY A 85 -3.93 16.18 6.93
N ALA A 86 -2.63 16.34 6.70
CA ALA A 86 -2.06 17.61 6.23
C ALA A 86 -2.54 17.96 4.81
N VAL A 87 -2.70 16.97 3.92
CA VAL A 87 -3.28 17.21 2.58
C VAL A 87 -4.74 17.63 2.70
N GLU A 88 -5.53 16.96 3.53
CA GLU A 88 -6.94 17.29 3.78
C GLU A 88 -7.11 18.71 4.34
N GLN A 89 -6.29 19.07 5.32
CA GLN A 89 -6.29 20.40 5.92
C GLN A 89 -5.94 21.47 4.89
N ASN A 90 -4.86 21.28 4.14
CA ASN A 90 -4.38 22.28 3.17
C ASN A 90 -5.34 22.46 1.99
N ARG A 91 -6.04 21.39 1.58
CA ARG A 91 -7.02 21.46 0.47
C ARG A 91 -8.43 21.86 0.92
N GLY A 92 -8.69 21.88 2.23
CA GLY A 92 -10.02 22.19 2.79
C GLY A 92 -11.08 21.12 2.53
N ALA A 93 -10.68 19.85 2.31
CA ALA A 93 -11.60 18.75 2.03
C ALA A 93 -11.08 17.41 2.59
N ILE A 94 -12.00 16.54 3.01
CA ILE A 94 -11.70 15.23 3.61
C ILE A 94 -11.58 14.16 2.51
N ILE A 95 -10.56 13.32 2.58
CA ILE A 95 -10.40 12.15 1.72
C ILE A 95 -11.40 11.12 2.24
N PRO A 96 -12.41 10.75 1.45
CA PRO A 96 -13.47 9.90 1.98
C PRO A 96 -12.95 8.49 2.25
N ASP A 97 -13.46 7.83 3.28
CA ASP A 97 -13.01 6.48 3.69
C ASP A 97 -13.04 5.46 2.55
N TRP A 98 -13.98 5.58 1.63
CA TRP A 98 -14.06 4.69 0.47
C TRP A 98 -12.87 4.84 -0.48
N ALA A 99 -12.27 6.03 -0.60
CA ALA A 99 -11.09 6.24 -1.43
C ALA A 99 -9.87 5.49 -0.84
N TYR A 100 -9.72 5.47 0.49
CA TYR A 100 -8.70 4.64 1.14
C TYR A 100 -8.95 3.16 0.91
N ARG A 101 -10.21 2.71 1.03
CA ARG A 101 -10.58 1.30 0.77
C ARG A 101 -10.29 0.89 -0.67
N ASP A 102 -10.60 1.72 -1.65
CA ASP A 102 -10.31 1.42 -3.06
C ASP A 102 -8.80 1.21 -3.29
N VAL A 103 -7.95 2.06 -2.68
CA VAL A 103 -6.50 1.88 -2.76
C VAL A 103 -6.05 0.59 -2.08
N LEU A 104 -6.61 0.26 -0.90
CA LEU A 104 -6.29 -1.00 -0.22
C LEU A 104 -6.73 -2.22 -1.03
N PHE A 105 -7.93 -2.20 -1.62
CA PHE A 105 -8.42 -3.28 -2.47
C PHE A 105 -7.57 -3.46 -3.73
N MET A 106 -7.19 -2.37 -4.39
CA MET A 106 -6.26 -2.39 -5.51
C MET A 106 -4.91 -3.01 -5.11
N LEU A 107 -4.34 -2.61 -3.97
CA LEU A 107 -3.07 -3.16 -3.48
C LEU A 107 -3.17 -4.64 -3.09
N ILE A 108 -4.29 -5.08 -2.50
CA ILE A 108 -4.56 -6.51 -2.24
C ILE A 108 -4.61 -7.28 -3.56
N HIS A 109 -5.42 -6.79 -4.52
CA HIS A 109 -5.59 -7.42 -5.83
C HIS A 109 -4.25 -7.59 -6.53
N TYR A 110 -3.47 -6.51 -6.67
CA TYR A 110 -2.20 -6.58 -7.38
C TYR A 110 -1.11 -7.32 -6.61
N SER A 111 -1.15 -7.34 -5.27
CA SER A 111 -0.25 -8.20 -4.47
C SER A 111 -0.43 -9.68 -4.82
N ILE A 112 -1.70 -10.11 -4.92
CA ILE A 112 -2.06 -11.49 -5.28
C ILE A 112 -1.70 -11.73 -6.75
N ALA A 113 -2.21 -10.91 -7.66
CA ALA A 113 -2.04 -11.11 -9.10
C ALA A 113 -0.56 -11.11 -9.53
N ALA A 114 0.25 -10.19 -9.02
CA ALA A 114 1.68 -10.11 -9.35
C ALA A 114 2.44 -11.36 -8.85
N TYR A 115 2.14 -11.83 -7.65
CA TYR A 115 2.79 -13.02 -7.12
C TYR A 115 2.35 -14.29 -7.86
N GLU A 116 1.06 -14.46 -8.11
CA GLU A 116 0.56 -15.63 -8.84
C GLU A 116 1.06 -15.68 -10.29
N LEU A 117 1.30 -14.52 -10.90
CA LEU A 117 1.87 -14.41 -12.24
C LEU A 117 3.35 -14.82 -12.29
N LEU A 118 4.16 -14.35 -11.34
CA LEU A 118 5.63 -14.52 -11.37
C LEU A 118 6.11 -15.78 -10.65
N GLU A 119 5.31 -16.30 -9.72
CA GLU A 119 5.75 -17.34 -8.78
C GLU A 119 4.82 -18.55 -8.86
N LYS A 120 3.80 -18.59 -7.99
CA LYS A 120 2.85 -19.71 -7.90
C LYS A 120 1.51 -19.20 -7.40
N LYS A 121 0.46 -19.98 -7.67
CA LYS A 121 -0.87 -19.73 -7.09
C LYS A 121 -0.83 -19.72 -5.57
N LEU A 122 -1.53 -18.75 -4.99
CA LEU A 122 -1.71 -18.62 -3.55
C LEU A 122 -2.84 -19.54 -3.09
N SER A 123 -2.70 -20.11 -1.89
CA SER A 123 -3.82 -20.77 -1.23
C SER A 123 -4.87 -19.75 -0.76
N ASP A 124 -6.02 -20.23 -0.34
CA ASP A 124 -7.04 -19.36 0.26
C ASP A 124 -6.53 -18.76 1.59
N ASP A 125 -5.76 -19.52 2.37
CA ASP A 125 -5.10 -19.02 3.59
C ASP A 125 -4.08 -17.92 3.29
N ASP A 126 -3.28 -18.08 2.21
CA ASP A 126 -2.33 -17.04 1.76
C ASP A 126 -3.10 -15.75 1.38
N LYS A 127 -4.22 -15.89 0.66
CA LYS A 127 -5.05 -14.74 0.23
C LYS A 127 -5.72 -14.06 1.43
N GLN A 128 -6.18 -14.84 2.41
CA GLN A 128 -6.73 -14.34 3.67
C GLN A 128 -5.65 -13.57 4.45
N GLU A 129 -4.42 -14.09 4.52
CA GLU A 129 -3.31 -13.40 5.18
C GLU A 129 -2.99 -12.06 4.50
N VAL A 130 -2.99 -12.01 3.16
CA VAL A 130 -2.86 -10.74 2.43
C VAL A 130 -3.95 -9.77 2.87
N PHE A 131 -5.22 -10.19 2.82
CA PHE A 131 -6.34 -9.34 3.26
C PHE A 131 -6.16 -8.85 4.71
N ASP A 132 -5.83 -9.73 5.64
CA ASP A 132 -5.71 -9.40 7.07
C ASP A 132 -4.60 -8.38 7.35
N VAL A 133 -3.48 -8.45 6.63
CA VAL A 133 -2.41 -7.44 6.74
C VAL A 133 -2.90 -6.07 6.27
N PHE A 134 -3.51 -5.98 5.09
CA PHE A 134 -4.01 -4.70 4.56
C PHE A 134 -5.20 -4.16 5.37
N TYR A 135 -6.04 -5.05 5.91
CA TYR A 135 -7.11 -4.68 6.84
C TYR A 135 -6.55 -4.03 8.10
N ARG A 136 -5.51 -4.63 8.72
CA ARG A 136 -4.84 -4.06 9.90
C ARG A 136 -4.17 -2.71 9.62
N VAL A 137 -3.69 -2.48 8.40
CA VAL A 137 -3.20 -1.15 7.98
C VAL A 137 -4.36 -0.17 7.90
N GLY A 138 -5.50 -0.57 7.34
CA GLY A 138 -6.66 0.31 7.13
C GLY A 138 -7.43 0.72 8.38
N ILE A 139 -7.36 -0.05 9.47
CA ILE A 139 -8.05 0.27 10.74
C ILE A 139 -7.34 1.34 11.60
N ARG A 140 -6.10 1.72 11.25
CA ARG A 140 -5.26 2.62 12.07
C ARG A 140 -5.10 3.99 11.42
#